data_AF-A0AAV6W642-F1
#
_entry.id   AF-A0AAV6W642-F1
#
_cell.length_a   1.000
_cell.length_b   1.000
_cell.length_c   1.000
_cell.angle_alpha   90.00
_cell.angle_beta   90.00
_cell.angle_gamma   90.00
#
_symmetry.space_group_name_H-M   'P 1'
#
loop_
_entity.id
_entity.type
_entity.pdbx_description
1 polymer ?
#
loop_
_entity_poly.entity_id
_entity_poly.type
_entity_poly.pdbx_seq_one_letter_code
_entity_poly.pdbx_strand_id
1 'polypeptide(L)'
;MDIEVLGQQTICGNIPRLKHEPWDAELSDKRIWIADYGEGEPEIELLIGEDYCGQLSTGNMKHLQCGLIACETLGMASYGKNRQ
;
A
#
# COMPACT_ATOMS: atom_id res chain seq x y z
N MET A 1 20.52 -9.80 -5.26
CA MET A 1 19.24 -9.91 -4.56
C MET A 1 18.59 -11.14 -5.12
N ASP A 2 18.36 -12.13 -4.27
CA ASP A 2 17.64 -13.34 -4.67
C ASP A 2 16.18 -13.09 -4.30
N ILE A 3 15.34 -12.85 -5.32
CA ILE A 3 13.91 -12.70 -5.14
C ILE A 3 13.30 -14.09 -5.31
N GLU A 4 12.59 -14.57 -4.30
CA GLU A 4 11.81 -15.78 -4.39
C GLU A 4 10.44 -15.46 -5.00
N VAL A 5 10.09 -16.13 -6.10
CA VAL A 5 8.78 -15.99 -6.73
C VAL A 5 7.93 -17.20 -6.38
N LEU A 6 6.85 -16.96 -5.66
CA LEU A 6 5.90 -17.99 -5.26
C LEU A 6 4.78 -18.08 -6.32
N GLY A 7 4.74 -19.18 -7.07
CA GLY A 7 3.68 -19.46 -8.05
C GLY A 7 2.37 -19.96 -7.43
N GLN A 8 1.99 -19.44 -6.27
CA GLN A 8 0.82 -19.90 -5.52
C GLN A 8 -0.45 -19.18 -6.01
N GLN A 9 -1.52 -19.95 -6.25
CA GLN A 9 -2.82 -19.38 -6.64
C GLN A 9 -3.48 -18.54 -5.54
N THR A 10 -3.13 -18.77 -4.28
CA THR A 10 -3.68 -18.02 -3.15
C THR A 10 -2.60 -17.87 -2.09
N ILE A 11 -2.23 -16.62 -1.81
CA ILE A 11 -1.24 -16.26 -0.78
C ILE A 11 -1.97 -15.71 0.47
N CYS A 12 -3.01 -14.89 0.26
CA CYS A 12 -3.85 -14.34 1.32
C CYS A 12 -5.33 -14.41 0.94
N GLY A 13 -6.19 -14.20 1.94
CA GLY A 13 -7.61 -13.97 1.69
C GLY A 13 -7.87 -12.59 1.08
N ASN A 14 -9.14 -12.20 1.06
CA ASN A 14 -9.58 -10.98 0.41
C ASN A 14 -8.94 -9.73 1.03
N ILE A 15 -8.41 -8.85 0.17
CA ILE A 15 -7.91 -7.54 0.56
C ILE A 15 -8.94 -6.50 0.11
N PRO A 16 -9.69 -5.88 1.03
CA PRO A 16 -10.63 -4.83 0.67
C PRO A 16 -9.87 -3.58 0.23
N ARG A 17 -10.41 -2.88 -0.78
CA ARG A 17 -9.92 -1.56 -1.18
C ARG A 17 -10.05 -0.54 -0.06
N LEU A 18 -9.21 0.49 -0.13
CA LEU A 18 -9.26 1.61 0.81
C LEU A 18 -10.56 2.39 0.65
N LYS A 19 -11.12 2.77 1.80
CA LYS A 19 -12.27 3.68 1.87
C LYS A 19 -11.78 5.09 2.13
N HIS A 20 -12.62 6.05 1.77
CA HIS A 20 -12.39 7.45 2.10
C HIS A 20 -12.38 7.67 3.60
N GLU A 21 -11.36 8.37 4.08
CA GLU A 21 -11.08 8.57 5.50
C GLU A 21 -10.77 10.05 5.79
N PRO A 22 -10.75 10.49 7.07
CA PRO A 22 -10.52 11.89 7.42
C PRO A 22 -9.18 12.48 6.93
N TRP A 23 -8.21 11.62 6.59
CA TRP A 23 -6.89 12.03 6.10
C TRP A 23 -6.85 12.31 4.58
N ASP A 24 -7.93 12.05 3.84
CA ASP A 24 -8.00 12.28 2.39
C ASP A 24 -7.75 13.75 2.01
N ALA A 25 -8.29 14.69 2.78
CA ALA A 25 -8.09 16.12 2.55
C ALA A 25 -6.62 16.50 2.67
N GLU A 26 -5.93 15.98 3.70
CA GLU A 26 -4.51 16.24 3.90
C GLU A 26 -3.66 15.59 2.80
N LEU A 27 -4.01 14.40 2.34
CA LEU A 27 -3.32 13.77 1.21
C LEU A 27 -3.42 14.64 -0.06
N SER A 28 -4.63 15.10 -0.38
CA SER A 28 -4.86 15.98 -1.54
C SER A 28 -4.04 17.28 -1.44
N ASP A 29 -4.05 17.94 -0.27
CA ASP A 29 -3.27 19.15 -0.01
C ASP A 29 -1.76 18.93 -0.18
N LYS A 30 -1.27 17.75 0.24
CA LYS A 30 0.12 17.33 0.06
C LYS A 30 0.43 16.78 -1.32
N ARG A 31 -0.55 16.78 -2.23
CA ARG A 31 -0.44 16.24 -3.58
C ARG A 31 -0.07 14.75 -3.60
N ILE A 32 -0.70 13.96 -2.75
CA ILE A 32 -0.55 12.51 -2.67
C ILE A 32 -1.84 11.86 -3.15
N TRP A 33 -1.72 10.94 -4.11
CA TRP A 33 -2.84 10.17 -4.64
C TRP A 33 -2.67 8.69 -4.29
N ILE A 34 -3.68 8.11 -3.68
CA ILE A 34 -3.80 6.67 -3.50
C ILE A 34 -4.72 6.14 -4.60
N ALA A 35 -4.27 5.15 -5.36
CA ALA A 35 -5.03 4.61 -6.48
C ALA A 35 -5.95 3.44 -6.10
N ASP A 36 -5.78 2.87 -4.89
CA ASP A 36 -6.55 1.71 -4.41
C ASP A 36 -7.85 2.09 -3.68
N TYR A 37 -8.42 3.27 -3.95
CA TYR A 37 -9.75 3.62 -3.43
C TYR A 37 -10.86 2.90 -4.20
N GLY A 38 -11.92 2.50 -3.48
CA GLY A 38 -13.18 2.05 -4.07
C GLY A 38 -13.83 0.89 -3.33
N GLU A 39 -14.74 0.19 -4.01
CA GLU A 39 -15.54 -0.90 -3.45
C GLU A 39 -15.10 -2.28 -3.95
N GLY A 40 -15.34 -3.33 -3.19
CA GLY A 40 -15.03 -4.71 -3.58
C GLY A 40 -13.55 -5.06 -3.52
N GLU A 41 -13.18 -6.13 -4.23
CA GLU A 41 -11.93 -6.86 -4.07
C GLU A 41 -11.35 -7.12 -5.48
N PRO A 42 -10.51 -6.22 -6.01
CA PRO A 42 -9.94 -6.41 -7.35
C PRO A 42 -9.02 -7.62 -7.38
N GLU A 43 -8.89 -8.24 -8.55
CA GLU A 43 -7.91 -9.29 -8.78
C GLU A 43 -6.48 -8.73 -8.58
N ILE A 44 -5.66 -9.44 -7.83
CA ILE A 44 -4.26 -9.08 -7.56
C ILE A 44 -3.37 -9.90 -8.51
N GLU A 45 -2.74 -9.24 -9.46
CA GLU A 45 -1.81 -9.88 -10.40
C GLU A 45 -0.45 -10.21 -9.78
N LEU A 46 0.00 -9.37 -8.83
CA LEU A 46 1.28 -9.52 -8.15
C LEU A 46 1.15 -9.07 -6.70
N LEU A 47 1.54 -9.94 -5.76
CA LEU A 47 1.67 -9.62 -4.35
C LEU A 47 3.15 -9.61 -3.98
N ILE A 48 3.62 -8.50 -3.43
CA ILE A 48 5.01 -8.34 -2.99
C ILE A 48 5.03 -8.38 -1.46
N GLY A 49 5.91 -9.20 -0.90
CA GLY A 49 6.11 -9.28 0.55
C GLY A 49 6.67 -7.98 1.13
N GLU A 50 6.38 -7.74 2.40
CA GLU A 50 6.84 -6.53 3.12
C GLU A 50 8.36 -6.49 3.29
N ASP A 51 9.03 -7.64 3.22
CA ASP A 51 10.48 -7.80 3.18
C ASP A 51 11.17 -7.10 1.99
N TYR A 52 10.39 -6.71 0.97
CA TYR A 52 10.86 -5.91 -0.17
C TYR A 52 10.44 -4.44 -0.12
N CYS A 53 9.72 -4.02 0.92
CA CYS A 53 9.20 -2.66 1.08
C CYS A 53 10.31 -1.60 0.99
N GLY A 54 11.43 -1.82 1.68
CA GLY A 54 12.56 -0.88 1.70
C GLY A 54 13.19 -0.67 0.32
N GLN A 55 13.20 -1.71 -0.50
CA GLN A 55 13.75 -1.71 -1.87
C GLN A 55 12.83 -1.00 -2.86
N LEU A 56 11.52 -1.00 -2.57
CA LEU A 56 10.53 -0.28 -3.37
C LEU A 56 10.36 1.18 -2.94
N SER A 57 10.76 1.56 -1.72
CA SER A 57 10.61 2.94 -1.26
C SER A 57 11.56 3.90 -1.99
N THR A 58 11.07 5.09 -2.33
CA THR A 58 11.90 6.18 -2.87
C THR A 58 12.59 6.99 -1.77
N GLY A 59 12.28 6.72 -0.50
CA GLY A 59 12.70 7.51 0.66
C GLY A 59 11.90 8.81 0.86
N ASN A 60 11.01 9.16 -0.06
CA ASN A 60 10.13 10.31 0.09
C ASN A 60 8.95 9.94 1.00
N MET A 61 8.95 10.52 2.20
CA MET A 61 7.97 10.26 3.25
C MET A 61 7.26 11.57 3.64
N LYS A 62 5.96 11.49 3.89
CA LYS A 62 5.13 12.62 4.36
C LYS A 62 4.35 12.22 5.60
N HIS A 63 4.62 12.89 6.70
CA HIS A 63 3.85 12.74 7.93
C HIS A 63 2.48 13.39 7.78
N LEU A 64 1.44 12.68 8.18
CA LEU A 64 0.07 13.16 8.29
C LEU A 64 -0.22 13.55 9.74
N GLN A 65 -1.15 14.48 9.94
CA GLN A 65 -1.54 14.97 11.27
C GLN A 65 -2.11 13.88 12.17
N CYS A 66 -2.73 12.86 11.58
CA CYS A 66 -3.26 11.71 12.29
C CYS A 66 -2.17 10.73 12.80
N GLY A 67 -0.89 11.02 12.54
CA GLY A 67 0.25 10.18 12.94
C GLY A 67 0.64 9.12 11.92
N LEU A 68 -0.09 9.00 10.80
CA LEU A 68 0.29 8.16 9.67
C LEU A 68 1.47 8.76 8.90
N ILE A 69 2.19 7.92 8.16
CA ILE A 69 3.24 8.32 7.23
C ILE A 69 2.87 7.78 5.85
N ALA A 70 2.75 8.68 4.88
CA ALA A 70 2.64 8.31 3.47
C ALA A 70 4.06 8.13 2.91
N CYS A 71 4.37 6.92 2.47
CA CYS A 71 5.66 6.57 1.86
C CYS A 71 5.47 6.41 0.37
N GLU A 72 6.29 7.11 -0.43
CA GLU A 72 6.31 6.92 -1.87
C GLU A 72 7.13 5.68 -2.25
N THR A 73 6.60 4.91 -3.20
CA THR A 73 7.19 3.67 -3.69
C THR A 73 7.30 3.66 -5.21
N LEU A 74 8.17 2.81 -5.73
CA LEU A 74 8.24 2.46 -7.14
C LEU A 74 7.03 1.57 -7.48
N GLY A 75 5.98 2.20 -8.02
CA GLY A 75 4.69 1.56 -8.29
C GLY A 75 3.66 1.78 -7.19
N MET A 76 2.49 1.16 -7.33
CA MET A 76 1.43 1.22 -6.33
C MET A 76 1.69 0.19 -5.23
N ALA A 77 1.81 0.63 -3.99
CA ALA A 77 1.85 -0.23 -2.82
C ALA A 77 0.81 0.24 -1.79
N SER A 78 0.05 -0.70 -1.24
CA SER A 78 -0.79 -0.48 -0.06
C SER A 78 -0.22 -1.29 1.11
N TYR A 79 -0.02 -0.63 2.25
CA TYR A 79 0.51 -1.26 3.45
C TYR A 79 -0.62 -1.53 4.43
N GLY A 80 -0.78 -2.80 4.82
CA GLY A 80 -1.69 -3.21 5.87
C GLY A 80 -1.00 -3.23 7.23
N LYS A 81 -1.69 -2.77 8.29
CA LYS A 81 -1.27 -3.05 9.67
C LYS A 81 -1.72 -4.46 10.03
N ASN A 82 -0.77 -5.37 10.23
CA ASN A 82 -1.08 -6.71 10.73
C ASN A 82 -1.58 -6.58 12.18
N ARG A 83 -2.83 -6.94 12.44
CA ARG A 83 -3.36 -7.10 13.81
C ARG A 83 -3.01 -8.52 14.24
N GLN A 84 -1.84 -8.67 14.88
CA GLN A 84 -1.63 -9.79 15.80
C GLN A 84 -2.27 -9.48 17.14
#